data_AF-A0A6G9ZBV1-F1
#
_entry.id   AF-A0A6G9ZBV1-F1
#
_cell.length_a   1.000
_cell.length_b   1.000
_cell.length_c   1.000
_cell.angle_alpha   90.00
_cell.angle_beta   90.00
_cell.angle_gamma   90.00
#
_symmetry.space_group_name_H-M   'P 1'
#
loop_
_entity.id
_entity.type
_entity.pdbx_description
1 polymer ?
#
loop_
_entity_poly.entity_id
_entity_poly.type
_entity_poly.pdbx_seq_one_letter_code
_entity_poly.pdbx_strand_id
1 'polypeptide(L)'
;MWATAQESRADIIGFYRRAWAHADATIDALDLTAEGSVPWWSEDHRTVTLHQILVHVAAETNRHAGHADIIRELIDGTAGLLADNDNMPTNDPNRWQTHRAKLEEIAKQAAGFRR
;
A
#
# COMPACT_ATOMS: atom_id res chain seq x y z
N MET A 1 -1.45 10.49 11.44
CA MET A 1 -1.36 9.42 12.45
C MET A 1 0.11 8.97 12.51
N TRP A 2 0.69 8.79 13.69
CA TRP A 2 2.05 8.31 13.90
C TRP A 2 2.07 7.34 15.08
N ALA A 3 2.98 6.37 15.07
CA ALA A 3 3.22 5.51 16.23
C ALA A 3 3.95 6.31 17.31
N THR A 4 3.47 6.22 18.55
CA THR A 4 4.11 6.81 19.73
C THR A 4 5.34 5.99 20.15
N ALA A 5 6.17 6.55 21.02
CA ALA A 5 7.34 5.84 21.55
C ALA A 5 6.97 4.57 22.36
N GLN A 6 5.70 4.46 22.78
CA GLN A 6 5.17 3.34 23.54
C GLN A 6 4.59 2.23 22.64
N GLU A 7 4.39 2.49 21.36
CA GLU A 7 3.86 1.51 20.41
C GLU A 7 5.00 0.81 19.69
N SER A 8 5.26 -0.45 20.05
CA SER A 8 6.31 -1.22 19.40
C SER A 8 5.86 -1.68 18.01
N ARG A 9 6.84 -1.98 17.14
CA ARG A 9 6.59 -2.63 15.85
C ARG A 9 5.77 -3.92 16.01
N ALA A 10 6.07 -4.71 17.05
CA ALA A 10 5.37 -5.96 17.30
C ALA A 10 3.90 -5.72 17.64
N ASP A 11 3.59 -4.67 18.41
CA ASP A 11 2.23 -4.29 18.76
C ASP A 11 1.43 -3.87 17.52
N ILE A 12 2.04 -3.07 16.64
CA ILE A 12 1.41 -2.60 15.41
C ILE A 12 1.10 -3.78 14.48
N ILE A 13 2.08 -4.66 14.26
CA ILE A 13 1.89 -5.87 13.43
C ILE A 13 0.84 -6.78 14.07
N GLY A 14 0.88 -6.96 15.39
CA GLY A 14 -0.09 -7.76 16.12
C GLY A 14 -1.52 -7.20 16.02
N PHE A 15 -1.67 -5.88 16.11
CA PHE A 15 -2.96 -5.20 15.92
C PHE A 15 -3.49 -5.42 14.51
N TYR A 16 -2.65 -5.23 13.49
CA TYR A 16 -3.04 -5.45 12.10
C TYR A 16 -3.50 -6.89 11.84
N ARG A 17 -2.79 -7.89 12.38
CA ARG A 17 -3.20 -9.31 12.28
C ARG A 17 -4.53 -9.61 12.97
N ARG A 18 -4.82 -8.97 14.11
CA ARG A 18 -6.14 -9.12 14.77
C ARG A 18 -7.26 -8.49 13.94
N ALA A 19 -7.00 -7.35 13.30
CA ALA A 19 -7.96 -6.73 12.40
C ALA A 19 -8.25 -7.64 11.18
N TRP A 20 -7.23 -8.31 10.63
CA TRP A 20 -7.42 -9.31 9.57
C TRP A 20 -8.29 -10.48 10.03
N ALA A 21 -7.96 -11.11 11.16
CA ALA A 21 -8.77 -12.23 11.66
C ALA A 21 -10.24 -11.85 11.91
N HIS A 22 -10.50 -10.62 12.34
CA HIS A 22 -11.86 -10.10 12.48
C HIS A 22 -12.56 -9.88 11.14
N ALA A 23 -11.84 -9.34 10.14
CA ALA A 23 -12.35 -9.17 8.79
C ALA A 23 -12.66 -10.54 8.15
N ASP A 24 -11.76 -11.51 8.24
CA ASP A 24 -11.95 -12.87 7.73
C ASP A 24 -13.21 -13.51 8.31
N ALA A 25 -13.37 -13.47 9.64
CA ALA A 25 -14.55 -14.00 10.30
C ALA A 25 -15.85 -13.30 9.86
N THR A 26 -15.79 -12.00 9.52
CA THR A 26 -16.94 -11.24 9.01
C THR A 26 -17.29 -11.63 7.58
N ILE A 27 -16.27 -11.80 6.74
CA ILE A 27 -16.41 -12.22 5.34
C ILE A 27 -16.99 -13.63 5.25
N ASP A 28 -16.54 -14.54 6.11
CA ASP A 28 -17.04 -15.92 6.13
C ASP A 28 -18.50 -16.02 6.63
N ALA A 29 -18.93 -15.08 7.48
CA ALA A 29 -20.22 -15.15 8.16
C ALA A 29 -21.38 -14.44 7.42
N LEU A 30 -21.09 -13.52 6.49
CA LEU A 30 -22.08 -12.61 5.93
C LEU A 30 -22.09 -12.62 4.40
N ASP A 31 -23.28 -12.44 3.82
CA ASP A 31 -23.44 -12.21 2.39
C ASP A 31 -22.88 -10.84 1.97
N LEU A 32 -22.44 -10.73 0.72
CA LEU A 32 -21.93 -9.49 0.14
C LEU A 32 -22.93 -8.31 0.18
N THR A 33 -24.22 -8.59 0.26
CA THR A 33 -25.30 -7.60 0.37
C THR A 33 -25.64 -7.23 1.82
N ALA A 34 -25.02 -7.86 2.82
CA ALA A 34 -25.26 -7.53 4.22
C ALA A 34 -24.92 -6.06 4.49
N GLU A 35 -25.85 -5.35 5.13
CA GLU A 35 -25.69 -3.93 5.46
C GLU A 35 -24.93 -3.74 6.78
N GLY A 36 -24.09 -2.72 6.80
CA GLY A 36 -23.37 -2.23 7.97
C GLY A 36 -23.41 -0.71 8.03
N SER A 37 -23.02 -0.15 9.19
CA SER A 37 -22.95 1.30 9.40
C SER A 37 -21.54 1.73 9.80
N VAL A 38 -21.01 2.76 9.15
CA VAL A 38 -19.72 3.39 9.44
C VAL A 38 -19.99 4.73 10.15
N PRO A 39 -19.99 4.78 11.50
CA PRO A 39 -20.58 5.89 12.25
C PRO A 39 -19.85 7.22 12.12
N TRP A 40 -18.61 7.24 11.62
CA TRP A 40 -17.83 8.46 11.38
C TRP A 40 -17.94 8.99 9.94
N TRP A 41 -18.72 8.35 9.07
CA TRP A 41 -19.06 8.87 7.74
C TRP A 41 -20.30 9.77 7.79
N SER A 42 -20.50 10.59 6.76
CA SER A 42 -21.70 11.43 6.66
C SER A 42 -22.96 10.57 6.64
N GLU A 43 -24.07 11.13 7.11
CA GLU A 43 -25.32 10.37 7.25
C GLU A 43 -25.79 9.76 5.93
N ASP A 44 -25.61 10.46 4.81
CA ASP A 44 -25.98 9.98 3.47
C ASP A 44 -25.08 8.85 2.95
N HIS A 45 -23.95 8.57 3.61
CA HIS A 45 -22.95 7.59 3.15
C HIS A 45 -22.62 6.52 4.19
N ARG A 46 -23.05 6.66 5.44
CA ARG A 46 -22.66 5.74 6.52
C ARG A 46 -23.23 4.33 6.38
N THR A 47 -24.32 4.14 5.66
CA THR A 47 -24.89 2.81 5.40
C THR A 47 -24.25 2.23 4.15
N VAL A 48 -23.67 1.04 4.29
CA VAL A 48 -22.86 0.37 3.25
C VAL A 48 -23.15 -1.12 3.25
N THR A 49 -22.89 -1.78 2.13
CA THR A 49 -22.85 -3.26 2.09
C THR A 49 -21.45 -3.79 2.34
N LEU A 50 -21.35 -5.05 2.74
CA LEU A 50 -20.06 -5.75 2.86
C LEU A 50 -19.26 -5.65 1.56
N HIS A 51 -19.89 -5.82 0.40
CA HIS A 51 -19.22 -5.66 -0.90
C HIS A 51 -18.58 -4.27 -1.07
N GLN A 52 -19.30 -3.20 -0.76
CA GLN A 52 -18.78 -1.84 -0.88
C GLN A 52 -17.55 -1.62 0.01
N ILE A 53 -17.59 -2.13 1.24
CA ILE A 53 -16.46 -2.02 2.17
C ILE A 53 -15.27 -2.87 1.74
N LEU A 54 -15.48 -4.08 1.22
CA LEU A 54 -14.39 -4.92 0.72
C LEU A 54 -13.66 -4.26 -0.43
N VAL A 55 -14.38 -3.69 -1.40
CA VAL A 55 -13.77 -2.95 -2.52
C VAL A 55 -13.01 -1.73 -2.00
N HIS A 56 -13.61 -0.97 -1.08
CA HIS A 56 -12.97 0.20 -0.48
C HIS A 56 -11.66 -0.16 0.23
N VAL A 57 -11.68 -1.15 1.12
CA VAL A 57 -10.49 -1.56 1.89
C VAL A 57 -9.42 -2.19 1.00
N ALA A 58 -9.80 -2.95 -0.04
CA ALA A 58 -8.85 -3.50 -1.00
C ALA A 58 -8.12 -2.38 -1.78
N ALA A 59 -8.86 -1.36 -2.25
CA ALA A 59 -8.27 -0.21 -2.94
C ALA A 59 -7.33 0.58 -2.02
N GLU A 60 -7.75 0.84 -0.78
CA GLU A 60 -6.93 1.54 0.22
C GLU A 60 -5.66 0.75 0.58
N THR A 61 -5.78 -0.57 0.76
CA THR A 61 -4.64 -1.44 1.07
C THR A 61 -3.63 -1.43 -0.07
N ASN A 62 -4.06 -1.54 -1.33
CA ASN A 62 -3.18 -1.46 -2.49
C ASN A 62 -2.46 -0.10 -2.58
N ARG A 63 -3.18 1.00 -2.30
CA ARG A 63 -2.57 2.34 -2.27
C ARG A 63 -1.46 2.45 -1.23
N HIS A 64 -1.70 1.93 -0.03
CA HIS A 64 -0.70 1.94 1.05
C HIS A 64 0.47 0.98 0.79
N ALA A 65 0.22 -0.19 0.18
CA ALA A 65 1.27 -1.11 -0.22
C ALA A 65 2.23 -0.46 -1.22
N GLY A 66 1.70 0.25 -2.24
CA GLY A 66 2.54 0.99 -3.19
C GLY A 66 3.39 2.09 -2.54
N HIS A 67 2.86 2.79 -1.53
CA HIS A 67 3.68 3.75 -0.76
C HIS A 67 4.79 3.05 0.04
N ALA A 68 4.50 1.88 0.62
CA ALA A 68 5.49 1.10 1.35
C ALA A 68 6.59 0.55 0.44
N ASP A 69 6.26 0.17 -0.80
CA ASP A 69 7.23 -0.25 -1.80
C ASP A 69 8.21 0.88 -2.16
N ILE A 70 7.72 2.11 -2.35
CA ILE A 70 8.60 3.27 -2.57
C ILE A 70 9.54 3.47 -1.38
N ILE A 71 9.05 3.35 -0.14
CA ILE A 71 9.91 3.49 1.05
C ILE A 71 10.96 2.38 1.09
N ARG A 72 10.59 1.13 0.80
CA ARG A 72 11.51 0.00 0.73
C ARG A 72 12.60 0.23 -0.33
N GLU A 73 12.21 0.62 -1.54
CA GLU A 73 13.13 0.97 -2.64
C GLU A 73 14.13 2.05 -2.24
N LEU A 74 13.72 3.05 -1.46
CA LEU A 74 14.62 4.09 -0.96
C LEU A 74 15.59 3.60 0.13
N ILE A 75 15.22 2.57 0.88
CA ILE A 75 16.04 2.00 1.95
C ILE A 75 17.08 1.03 1.40
N ASP A 76 16.68 0.12 0.51
CA ASP A 76 17.54 -0.99 0.05
C ASP A 76 17.91 -0.93 -1.44
N GLY A 77 17.32 -0.03 -2.22
CA GLY A 77 17.59 0.13 -3.65
C GLY A 77 16.98 -0.96 -4.54
N THR A 78 16.18 -1.87 -4.00
CA THR A 78 15.60 -3.00 -4.73
C THR A 78 14.17 -2.68 -5.19
N ALA A 79 13.88 -2.90 -6.48
CA ALA A 79 12.55 -2.72 -7.06
C ALA A 79 11.95 -4.06 -7.49
N GLY A 80 10.63 -4.10 -7.64
CA GLY A 80 9.89 -5.28 -8.12
C GLY A 80 8.96 -5.91 -7.08
N LEU A 81 8.14 -6.84 -7.56
CA LEU A 81 7.01 -7.44 -6.84
C LEU A 81 7.42 -8.58 -5.88
N LEU A 82 8.13 -9.59 -6.37
CA LEU A 82 8.64 -10.74 -5.60
C LEU A 82 10.04 -11.13 -6.09
N ALA A 83 10.81 -11.85 -5.26
CA ALA A 83 12.15 -12.31 -5.62
C ALA A 83 12.18 -13.17 -6.91
N ASP A 84 11.19 -14.05 -7.08
CA ASP A 84 11.09 -14.96 -8.22
C ASP A 84 10.15 -14.45 -9.34
N ASN A 85 9.51 -13.30 -9.12
CA ASN A 85 8.61 -12.66 -10.07
C ASN A 85 8.63 -11.15 -9.80
N ASP A 86 9.69 -10.50 -10.24
CA ASP A 86 9.90 -9.08 -9.96
C ASP A 86 8.90 -8.19 -10.73
N ASN A 87 8.21 -8.73 -11.74
CA ASN A 87 7.34 -8.00 -12.66
C ASN A 87 8.05 -6.79 -13.29
N MET A 88 9.37 -6.89 -13.47
CA MET A 88 10.19 -5.87 -14.08
C MET A 88 10.38 -6.17 -15.57
N PRO A 89 10.62 -5.15 -16.40
CA PRO A 89 10.86 -5.33 -17.84
C PRO A 89 12.16 -6.07 -18.17
N THR A 90 12.89 -6.57 -17.17
CA THR A 90 14.17 -7.27 -17.31
C THR A 90 14.48 -8.08 -16.06
N ASN A 91 15.29 -9.13 -16.21
CA ASN A 91 15.84 -9.91 -15.09
C ASN A 91 17.28 -9.48 -14.73
N ASP A 92 17.77 -8.35 -15.27
CA ASP A 92 19.09 -7.81 -14.96
C ASP A 92 18.98 -6.85 -13.76
N PRO A 93 19.54 -7.21 -12.59
CA PRO A 93 19.39 -6.41 -11.37
C PRO A 93 20.04 -5.03 -11.48
N ASN A 94 21.04 -4.86 -12.35
CA ASN A 94 21.74 -3.59 -12.51
C ASN A 94 21.04 -2.63 -13.49
N ARG A 95 20.16 -3.14 -14.36
CA ARG A 95 19.49 -2.33 -15.37
C ARG A 95 18.58 -1.28 -14.76
N TRP A 96 17.87 -1.61 -13.68
CA TRP A 96 16.97 -0.65 -13.02
C TRP A 96 17.75 0.53 -12.44
N GLN A 97 18.84 0.24 -11.72
CA GLN A 97 19.72 1.27 -11.16
C GLN A 97 20.35 2.13 -12.26
N THR A 98 20.80 1.50 -13.36
CA THR A 98 21.33 2.21 -14.53
C THR A 98 20.28 3.10 -15.19
N HIS A 99 19.05 2.61 -15.33
CA HIS A 99 17.94 3.37 -15.90
C HIS A 99 17.58 4.57 -15.03
N ARG A 100 17.48 4.38 -13.71
CA ARG A 100 17.25 5.47 -12.75
C ARG A 100 18.34 6.52 -12.83
N ALA A 101 19.63 6.13 -12.83
CA ALA A 101 20.75 7.07 -12.93
C ALA A 101 20.69 7.91 -14.21
N LYS A 102 20.35 7.28 -15.34
CA LYS A 102 20.13 7.99 -16.61
C LYS A 102 18.99 9.01 -16.50
N LEU A 103 17.85 8.65 -15.91
CA LEU A 103 16.71 9.57 -15.75
C LEU A 103 17.03 10.72 -14.80
N GLU A 104 17.79 10.47 -13.74
CA GLU A 104 18.23 11.50 -12.80
C GLU A 104 19.15 12.52 -13.47
N GLU A 105 20.07 12.06 -14.32
CA GLU A 105 20.93 12.93 -15.11
C GLU A 105 20.11 13.80 -16.08
N ILE A 106 19.14 13.22 -16.78
CA ILE A 106 18.22 13.97 -17.67
C ILE A 106 17.45 15.04 -16.87
N ALA A 107 16.96 14.71 -15.67
CA ALA A 107 16.23 15.65 -14.83
C ALA A 107 17.12 16.82 -14.35
N LYS A 108 18.37 16.55 -13.96
CA LYS A 108 19.36 17.57 -13.58
C LYS A 108 19.67 18.51 -14.73
N GLN A 109 19.88 17.96 -15.93
CA GLN A 109 20.10 18.75 -17.14
C GLN A 109 18.90 19.66 -17.42
N ALA A 110 17.67 19.12 -17.42
CA ALA A 110 16.44 19.88 -17.63
C ALA A 110 16.23 21.01 -16.59
N ALA A 111 16.59 20.78 -15.33
CA ALA A 111 16.55 21.80 -14.30
C ALA A 111 17.59 22.91 -14.54
N GLY A 112 18.77 22.57 -15.08
CA GLY A 112 19.80 23.52 -15.49
C GLY A 112 19.44 24.35 -16.73
N PHE A 113 18.57 23.82 -17.60
CA PHE A 113 18.05 24.54 -18.78
C PHE A 113 16.92 25.54 -18.45
N ARG A 114 16.34 25.50 -17.24
CA ARG A 114 15.49 26.60 -16.73
C ARG A 114 16.38 27.74 -16.23
N ARG A 115 16.98 28.49 -17.15
CA ARG A 115 17.55 29.83 -16.91
C ARG A 115 17.03 30.80 -17.97
#